data_AF-A0AAV2JPS6-F1
#
_entry.id   AF-A0AAV2JPS6-F1
#
_cell.length_a   1.000
_cell.length_b   1.000
_cell.length_c   1.000
_cell.angle_alpha   90.00
_cell.angle_beta   90.00
_cell.angle_gamma   90.00
#
_symmetry.space_group_name_H-M   'P 1'
#
loop_
_entity.id
_entity.type
_entity.pdbx_description
1 polymer ?
#
loop_
_entity_poly.entity_id
_entity_poly.type
_entity_poly.pdbx_seq_one_letter_code
_entity_poly.pdbx_strand_id
1 'polypeptide(L)'
;MDVCCVAAGSRVSQELRYTREKQGEESVFTSQMLIQTPKEEGTNILTQEALLVHMEAALSASKVQVSLFGKSWDLNKICYKSGVPIIENVMIERMIDKLFPCMIITPLDCFWEGAKLQGGSAYLP
;
A
#
# COMPACT_ATOMS: atom_id res chain seq x y z
N MET A 1 1.97 -6.93 -18.15
CA MET A 1 1.47 -6.36 -19.42
C MET A 1 2.63 -5.82 -20.29
N ASP A 2 3.87 -6.16 -19.92
CA ASP A 2 5.04 -5.32 -20.21
C ASP A 2 5.79 -5.69 -21.50
N VAL A 3 5.46 -6.84 -22.08
CA VAL A 3 6.17 -7.37 -23.26
C VAL A 3 5.67 -6.73 -24.57
N CYS A 4 4.44 -6.21 -24.62
CA CYS A 4 3.85 -5.71 -25.86
C CYS A 4 4.55 -4.44 -26.41
N CYS A 5 5.13 -3.62 -25.53
CA CYS A 5 5.74 -2.34 -25.88
C CYS A 5 7.27 -2.37 -25.88
N VAL A 6 7.89 -3.52 -25.59
CA VAL A 6 9.34 -3.68 -25.56
C VAL A 6 9.80 -4.34 -26.85
N ALA A 7 10.65 -3.65 -27.61
CA ALA A 7 11.26 -4.21 -28.81
C ALA A 7 12.14 -5.42 -28.44
N ALA A 8 11.79 -6.60 -28.96
CA ALA A 8 12.55 -7.83 -28.74
C ALA A 8 14.00 -7.66 -29.22
N GLY A 9 14.96 -8.08 -28.38
CA GLY A 9 16.40 -7.95 -28.67
C GLY A 9 16.99 -6.56 -28.41
N SER A 10 16.19 -5.60 -27.92
CA SER A 10 16.71 -4.31 -27.45
C SER A 10 17.52 -4.47 -26.16
N ARG A 11 18.36 -3.46 -25.84
CA ARG A 11 19.04 -3.36 -24.53
C ARG A 11 18.05 -3.50 -23.37
N VAL A 12 16.87 -2.88 -23.48
CA VAL A 12 15.82 -2.94 -22.46
C VAL A 12 15.33 -4.37 -22.24
N SER A 13 15.18 -5.18 -23.31
CA SER A 13 14.82 -6.60 -23.15
C SER A 13 15.88 -7.39 -22.39
N GLN A 14 17.16 -7.10 -22.63
CA GLN A 14 18.27 -7.78 -21.96
C GLN A 14 18.35 -7.41 -20.48
N GLU A 15 18.17 -6.12 -20.14
CA GLU A 15 18.11 -5.65 -18.76
C GLU A 15 16.90 -6.23 -18.02
N LEU A 16 15.72 -6.22 -18.64
CA LEU A 16 14.52 -6.82 -18.04
C LEU A 16 14.71 -8.31 -17.74
N ARG A 17 15.35 -9.05 -18.66
CA ARG A 17 15.69 -10.46 -18.42
C ARG A 17 16.68 -10.61 -17.26
N TYR A 18 17.73 -9.79 -17.24
CA TYR A 18 18.72 -9.82 -16.15
C TYR A 18 18.10 -9.51 -14.78
N THR A 19 17.27 -8.47 -14.69
CA THR A 19 16.53 -8.15 -13.46
C THR A 19 15.61 -9.29 -13.06
N ARG A 20 14.89 -9.89 -14.01
CA ARG A 20 14.00 -11.04 -13.73
C ARG A 20 14.75 -12.26 -13.20
N GLU A 21 15.93 -12.56 -13.77
CA GLU A 21 16.79 -13.65 -13.31
C GLU A 21 17.38 -13.42 -11.91
N LYS A 22 17.65 -12.16 -11.54
CA LYS A 22 18.30 -11.81 -10.26
C LYS A 22 17.33 -11.47 -9.13
N GLN A 23 16.20 -10.85 -9.44
CA GLN A 23 15.22 -10.38 -8.46
C GLN A 23 13.88 -11.13 -8.53
N GLY A 24 13.66 -11.98 -9.53
CA GLY A 24 12.38 -12.68 -9.73
C GLY A 24 11.41 -11.89 -10.62
N GLU A 25 10.18 -12.41 -10.73
CA GLU A 25 9.20 -11.94 -11.71
C GLU A 25 8.50 -10.64 -11.28
N GLU A 26 9.04 -9.52 -11.78
CA GLU A 26 8.48 -8.15 -11.73
C GLU A 26 8.21 -7.58 -10.32
N SER A 27 7.94 -6.27 -10.29
CA SER A 27 8.00 -5.36 -9.13
C SER A 27 7.75 -6.01 -7.76
N VAL A 28 8.66 -5.76 -6.79
CA VAL A 28 8.61 -6.24 -5.39
C VAL A 28 7.24 -5.98 -4.71
N PHE A 29 6.49 -5.00 -5.20
CA PHE A 29 5.12 -4.72 -4.81
C PHE A 29 4.36 -4.08 -5.98
N THR A 30 3.04 -4.27 -6.01
CA THR A 30 2.15 -3.56 -6.94
C THR A 30 1.53 -2.36 -6.24
N SER A 31 1.62 -1.17 -6.83
CA SER A 31 1.02 0.04 -6.27
C SER A 31 -0.44 0.19 -6.67
N GLN A 32 -1.32 0.47 -5.71
CA GLN A 32 -2.67 0.95 -5.95
C GLN A 32 -2.71 2.47 -5.72
N MET A 33 -3.38 3.21 -6.61
CA MET A 33 -3.40 4.67 -6.58
C MET A 33 -4.81 5.22 -6.44
N LEU A 34 -4.98 6.20 -5.56
CA LEU A 34 -6.19 7.01 -5.40
C LEU A 34 -5.83 8.47 -5.69
N ILE A 35 -6.42 9.06 -6.73
CA ILE A 35 -6.17 10.45 -7.12
C ILE A 35 -7.48 11.23 -6.94
N GLN A 36 -7.40 12.34 -6.22
CA GLN A 36 -8.50 13.31 -6.11
C GLN A 36 -8.20 14.53 -6.94
N THR A 37 -9.15 14.91 -7.78
CA THR A 37 -9.13 16.16 -8.54
C THR A 37 -10.20 17.12 -8.03
N PRO A 38 -10.01 18.43 -8.17
CA PRO A 38 -11.08 19.39 -7.93
C PRO A 38 -12.27 19.14 -8.86
N LYS A 39 -13.48 19.47 -8.40
CA LYS A 39 -14.71 19.32 -9.19
C LYS A 39 -14.75 20.27 -10.38
N GLU A 40 -14.22 21.48 -10.18
CA GLU A 40 -14.13 22.51 -11.20
C GLU A 40 -12.67 22.71 -11.59
N GLU A 41 -12.41 22.70 -12.89
CA GLU A 41 -11.06 22.87 -13.43
C GLU A 41 -10.48 24.23 -13.02
N GLY A 42 -9.22 24.25 -12.59
CA GLY A 42 -8.52 25.46 -12.15
C GLY A 42 -8.80 25.90 -10.71
N THR A 43 -9.65 25.19 -9.96
CA THR A 43 -9.87 25.48 -8.53
C THR A 43 -8.84 24.81 -7.63
N ASN A 44 -8.57 25.41 -6.47
CA ASN A 44 -7.59 24.90 -5.51
C ASN A 44 -8.16 23.72 -4.71
N ILE A 45 -7.39 22.62 -4.64
CA ILE A 45 -7.74 21.41 -3.87
C ILE A 45 -7.16 21.41 -2.44
N LEU A 46 -6.26 22.34 -2.12
CA LEU A 46 -5.60 22.43 -0.82
C LEU A 46 -6.50 23.13 0.22
N THR A 47 -7.73 22.66 0.37
CA THR A 47 -8.67 23.12 1.40
C THR A 47 -8.96 22.00 2.39
N GLN A 48 -9.39 22.37 3.59
CA GLN A 48 -9.70 21.39 4.63
C GLN A 48 -10.82 20.44 4.20
N GLU A 49 -11.86 20.96 3.55
CA GLU A 49 -13.01 20.20 3.07
C GLU A 49 -12.59 19.18 2.01
N ALA A 50 -11.73 19.59 1.08
CA ALA A 50 -11.22 18.68 0.06
C ALA A 50 -10.39 17.56 0.67
N LEU A 51 -9.55 17.87 1.67
CA LEU A 51 -8.73 16.87 2.34
C LEU A 51 -9.57 15.89 3.18
N LEU A 52 -10.65 16.36 3.80
CA LEU A 52 -11.61 15.51 4.50
C LEU A 52 -12.31 14.51 3.55
N VAL A 53 -12.66 14.95 2.34
CA VAL A 53 -13.17 14.05 1.30
C VAL A 53 -12.11 13.00 0.91
N HIS A 54 -10.83 13.41 0.77
CA HIS A 54 -9.74 12.47 0.52
C HIS A 54 -9.64 11.42 1.61
N MET A 55 -9.73 11.86 2.88
CA MET A 55 -9.65 11.02 4.05
C MET A 55 -10.79 10.00 4.10
N GLU A 56 -12.03 10.42 3.84
CA GLU A 56 -13.19 9.53 3.82
C GLU A 56 -13.06 8.47 2.71
N ALA A 57 -12.61 8.87 1.53
CA ALA A 57 -12.36 7.96 0.41
C ALA A 57 -11.24 6.95 0.74
N ALA A 58 -10.11 7.43 1.28
CA ALA A 58 -8.99 6.59 1.67
C ALA A 58 -9.37 5.61 2.81
N LEU A 59 -10.14 6.06 3.80
CA LEU A 59 -10.61 5.23 4.91
C LEU A 59 -11.60 4.15 4.43
N SER A 60 -12.47 4.51 3.50
CA SER A 60 -13.39 3.55 2.88
C SER A 60 -12.62 2.50 2.08
N ALA A 61 -11.61 2.91 1.33
CA ALA A 61 -10.73 2.02 0.60
C ALA A 61 -9.91 1.10 1.52
N SER A 62 -9.43 1.60 2.67
CA SER A 62 -8.62 0.79 3.60
C SER A 62 -9.42 -0.29 4.34
N LYS A 63 -10.74 -0.11 4.47
CA LYS A 63 -11.66 -1.05 5.15
C LYS A 63 -12.28 -2.09 4.23
N VAL A 64 -11.93 -2.10 2.94
CA VAL A 64 -12.42 -3.11 2.00
C VAL A 64 -11.99 -4.50 2.48
N GLN A 65 -12.95 -5.43 2.47
CA GLN A 65 -12.74 -6.81 2.88
C GLN A 65 -13.35 -7.76 1.85
N VAL A 66 -12.63 -8.84 1.53
CA VAL A 66 -13.10 -9.85 0.58
C VAL A 66 -13.05 -11.23 1.21
N SER A 67 -14.09 -12.03 0.98
CA SER A 67 -14.13 -13.44 1.41
C SER A 67 -13.72 -14.33 0.25
N LEU A 68 -12.57 -14.98 0.36
CA LEU A 68 -12.03 -15.90 -0.64
C LEU A 68 -11.53 -17.16 0.06
N PHE A 69 -11.90 -18.32 -0.49
CA PHE A 69 -11.52 -19.65 0.04
C PHE A 69 -11.93 -19.86 1.52
N GLY A 70 -13.09 -19.33 1.91
CA GLY A 70 -13.59 -19.43 3.29
C GLY A 70 -12.79 -18.60 4.31
N LYS A 71 -11.89 -17.72 3.85
CA LYS A 71 -11.13 -16.78 4.68
C LYS A 71 -11.44 -15.35 4.29
N SER A 72 -11.42 -14.48 5.30
CA SER A 72 -11.61 -13.05 5.10
C SER A 72 -10.26 -12.34 4.98
N TRP A 73 -10.08 -11.62 3.87
CA TRP A 73 -8.89 -10.86 3.50
C TRP A 73 -9.18 -9.37 3.64
N ASP A 74 -8.31 -8.68 4.37
CA ASP A 74 -8.34 -7.24 4.60
C ASP A 74 -7.02 -6.64 4.11
N LEU A 75 -6.93 -5.31 4.07
CA LEU A 75 -5.74 -4.61 3.61
C LEU A 75 -4.48 -4.97 4.42
N ASN A 76 -4.58 -5.15 5.74
CA ASN A 76 -3.45 -5.45 6.61
C ASN A 76 -2.78 -6.80 6.30
N LYS A 77 -3.54 -7.75 5.72
CA LYS A 77 -3.03 -9.05 5.29
C LYS A 77 -2.37 -9.06 3.91
N ILE A 78 -2.71 -8.10 3.05
CA ILE A 78 -2.24 -8.07 1.64
C ILE A 78 -1.25 -6.94 1.36
N CYS A 79 -1.16 -5.94 2.23
CA CYS A 79 -0.29 -4.79 2.05
C CYS A 79 1.20 -5.19 2.11
N TYR A 80 2.02 -4.43 1.40
CA TYR A 80 3.47 -4.56 1.52
C TYR A 80 3.97 -3.93 2.84
N LYS A 81 4.75 -4.70 3.60
CA LYS A 81 5.40 -4.30 4.85
C LYS A 81 6.91 -4.33 4.64
N SER A 82 7.56 -3.17 4.68
CA SER A 82 8.99 -3.04 4.37
C SER A 82 9.85 -3.24 5.61
N GLY A 83 10.82 -4.17 5.58
CA GLY A 83 11.85 -4.27 6.61
C GLY A 83 11.33 -4.73 7.99
N VAL A 84 10.40 -5.69 8.00
CA VAL A 84 9.90 -6.29 9.26
C VAL A 84 11.08 -6.86 10.05
N PRO A 85 11.32 -6.41 11.30
CA PRO A 85 12.45 -6.87 12.09
C PRO A 85 12.21 -8.29 12.62
N ILE A 86 13.28 -9.09 12.71
CA ILE A 86 13.25 -10.39 13.36
C ILE A 86 13.51 -10.17 14.85
N ILE A 87 12.58 -10.61 15.71
CA ILE A 87 12.67 -10.42 17.16
C ILE A 87 12.52 -11.77 17.86
N GLU A 88 13.43 -12.07 18.79
CA GLU A 88 13.44 -13.35 19.52
C GLU A 88 12.36 -13.45 20.59
N ASN A 89 11.89 -12.31 21.11
CA ASN A 89 10.82 -12.28 22.09
C ASN A 89 9.45 -12.47 21.43
N VAL A 90 8.85 -13.64 21.66
CA VAL A 90 7.55 -14.07 21.12
C VAL A 90 6.40 -13.09 21.41
N MET A 91 6.40 -12.41 22.56
CA MET A 91 5.36 -11.43 22.88
C MET A 91 5.48 -10.18 21.99
N ILE A 92 6.71 -9.70 21.79
CA ILE A 92 7.00 -8.51 20.99
C ILE A 92 6.82 -8.82 19.49
N GLU A 93 7.28 -10.00 19.04
CA GLU A 93 7.11 -10.49 17.66
C GLU A 93 5.62 -10.45 17.26
N ARG A 94 4.74 -11.04 18.09
CA ARG A 94 3.28 -11.03 17.84
C ARG A 94 2.65 -9.63 17.83
N MET A 95 3.23 -8.68 18.54
CA MET A 95 2.78 -7.28 18.51
C MET A 95 3.21 -6.61 17.21
N ILE A 96 4.47 -6.78 16.83
CA ILE A 96 5.01 -6.22 15.59
C ILE A 96 4.25 -6.74 14.39
N ASP A 97 3.98 -8.05 14.29
CA ASP A 97 3.22 -8.60 13.17
C ASP A 97 1.87 -7.89 12.95
N LYS A 98 1.22 -7.47 14.04
CA LYS A 98 -0.09 -6.80 14.02
C LYS A 98 0.00 -5.28 13.86
N LEU A 99 1.04 -4.65 14.38
CA LEU A 99 1.20 -3.19 14.43
C LEU A 99 2.11 -2.64 13.32
N PHE A 100 2.90 -3.49 12.67
CA PHE A 100 3.85 -3.03 11.66
C PHE A 100 3.10 -2.36 10.51
N PRO A 101 3.45 -1.11 10.17
CA PRO A 101 2.64 -0.29 9.29
C PRO A 101 2.62 -0.86 7.88
N CYS A 102 1.45 -0.81 7.26
CA CYS A 102 1.35 -0.98 5.81
C CYS A 102 1.98 0.24 5.13
N MET A 103 2.75 0.01 4.08
CA MET A 103 3.28 1.09 3.23
C MET A 103 2.13 1.76 2.48
N ILE A 104 1.63 2.87 3.02
CA ILE A 104 0.62 3.72 2.41
C ILE A 104 1.25 5.11 2.30
N ILE A 105 1.35 5.65 1.09
CA ILE A 105 1.88 6.99 0.86
C ILE A 105 0.68 7.90 0.63
N THR A 106 0.42 8.84 1.55
CA THR A 106 -0.75 9.71 1.48
C THR A 106 -0.43 11.12 1.97
N PRO A 107 -1.05 12.18 1.42
CA PRO A 107 -0.93 13.52 1.98
C PRO A 107 -1.44 13.61 3.44
N LEU A 108 -2.20 12.62 3.91
CA LEU A 108 -2.70 12.53 5.27
C LEU A 108 -1.63 12.12 6.30
N ASP A 109 -0.46 11.65 5.88
CA ASP A 109 0.63 11.24 6.79
C ASP A 109 1.20 12.40 7.61
N CYS A 110 1.00 13.65 7.15
CA CYS A 110 1.34 14.85 7.89
C CYS A 110 0.34 15.19 9.01
N PHE A 111 -0.79 14.50 9.07
CA PHE A 111 -1.90 14.76 9.97
C PHE A 111 -2.19 13.56 10.85
N TRP A 112 -2.84 13.79 11.99
CA TRP A 112 -3.22 12.73 12.92
C TRP A 112 -4.17 11.71 12.29
N GLU A 113 -5.00 12.17 11.36
CA GLU A 113 -5.97 11.38 10.62
C GLU A 113 -5.34 10.25 9.80
N GLY A 114 -4.08 10.40 9.37
CA GLY A 114 -3.35 9.36 8.64
C GLY A 114 -3.26 8.04 9.43
N ALA A 115 -3.14 8.11 10.77
CA ALA A 115 -3.11 6.93 11.62
C ALA A 115 -4.41 6.10 11.54
N LYS A 116 -5.55 6.72 11.23
CA LYS A 116 -6.85 6.01 11.10
C LYS A 116 -6.89 5.09 9.87
N LEU A 117 -6.00 5.28 8.90
CA LEU A 117 -5.88 4.40 7.73
C LEU A 117 -5.17 3.09 8.07
N GLN A 118 -4.37 3.07 9.14
CA GLN A 118 -3.68 1.88 9.61
C GLN A 118 -4.64 1.03 10.46
N GLY A 119 -4.89 -0.20 10.02
CA GLY A 119 -5.81 -1.13 10.69
C GLY A 119 -5.18 -1.98 11.80
N GLY A 120 -3.92 -1.70 12.17
CA GLY A 120 -3.18 -2.49 13.15
C GLY A 120 -3.76 -2.35 14.55
N SER A 121 -4.10 -3.47 15.18
CA SER A 121 -4.56 -3.49 16.58
C SER A 121 -3.89 -4.65 17.32
N ALA A 122 -3.38 -4.36 18.52
CA ALA A 122 -2.80 -5.34 19.42
C ALA A 122 -3.52 -5.25 20.77
N TYR A 123 -3.78 -6.41 21.36
CA TYR A 123 -4.35 -6.51 22.71
C TYR A 123 -3.21 -6.78 23.68
N LEU A 124 -3.05 -5.90 24.67
CA LEU A 124 -2.13 -6.09 25.77
C LEU A 124 -2.86 -6.82 26.92
N PRO A 125 -2.20 -7.76 27.61
CA PRO A 125 -2.76 -8.42 28.79
C PRO A 125 -2.95 -7.45 29.97
#